data_AF-A0A310S7I0-F1
#
_entry.id   AF-A0A310S7I0-F1
#
_cell.length_a   1.000
_cell.length_b   1.000
_cell.length_c   1.000
_cell.angle_alpha   90.00
_cell.angle_beta   90.00
_cell.angle_gamma   90.00
#
_symmetry.space_group_name_H-M   'P 1'
#
loop_
_entity.id
_entity.type
_entity.pdbx_description
1 polymer ?
#
loop_
_entity_poly.entity_id
_entity_poly.type
_entity_poly.pdbx_seq_one_letter_code
_entity_poly.pdbx_strand_id
1 'polypeptide(L)'
;MIAMANAGEDIKDDNGSQFFFTLSFTPELQNKHTIFGEVTGESIYSMLKLEEIVVDENDEPHYPPRLIKPILLNNPFFDIIPRIIRTGK
;
A
#
# COMPACT_ATOMS: atom_id res chain seq x y z
N MET A 1 -8.70 1.64 4.00
CA MET A 1 -8.50 0.22 3.63
C MET A 1 -7.16 0.07 2.91
N ILE A 2 -6.57 -1.13 2.85
CA ILE A 2 -5.32 -1.42 2.12
C ILE A 2 -5.60 -2.47 1.03
N ALA A 3 -5.20 -2.17 -0.22
CA ALA A 3 -5.44 -3.05 -1.37
C ALA A 3 -4.27 -3.05 -2.37
N MET A 4 -4.18 -4.12 -3.18
CA MET A 4 -3.17 -4.27 -4.22
C MET A 4 -3.46 -3.39 -5.43
N ALA A 5 -2.45 -2.67 -5.90
CA ALA A 5 -2.53 -1.99 -7.20
C ALA A 5 -2.29 -3.01 -8.32
N ASN A 6 -3.00 -2.85 -9.43
CA ASN A 6 -2.87 -3.65 -10.64
C ASN A 6 -3.16 -2.77 -11.87
N ALA A 7 -2.78 -3.22 -13.07
CA ALA A 7 -2.97 -2.47 -14.31
C ALA A 7 -4.41 -2.51 -14.89
N GLY A 8 -5.40 -2.97 -14.12
CA GLY A 8 -6.81 -3.02 -14.53
C GLY A 8 -7.34 -4.43 -14.83
N GLU A 9 -8.67 -4.53 -14.97
CA GLU A 9 -9.39 -5.82 -15.08
C GLU A 9 -9.06 -6.63 -16.35
N ASP A 10 -8.63 -5.96 -17.42
CA ASP A 10 -8.30 -6.61 -18.70
C ASP A 10 -7.01 -7.43 -18.62
N ILE A 11 -6.19 -7.21 -17.59
CA ILE A 11 -4.94 -7.92 -17.35
C ILE A 11 -5.10 -8.82 -16.12
N LYS A 12 -5.17 -10.12 -16.37
CA LYS A 12 -5.33 -11.11 -15.30
C LYS A 12 -4.05 -11.30 -14.51
N ASP A 13 -4.20 -11.48 -13.20
CA ASP A 13 -3.16 -11.89 -12.26
C ASP A 13 -1.92 -10.97 -12.21
N ASP A 14 -2.12 -9.66 -12.40
CA ASP A 14 -1.07 -8.63 -12.42
C ASP A 14 -0.76 -7.99 -11.04
N ASN A 15 -1.12 -8.65 -9.95
CA ASN A 15 -0.79 -8.12 -8.62
C ASN A 15 0.73 -8.23 -8.36
N GLY A 16 1.41 -7.08 -8.34
CA GLY A 16 2.82 -6.98 -8.01
C GLY A 16 3.10 -6.73 -6.53
N SER A 17 3.99 -5.78 -6.24
CA SER A 17 4.27 -5.30 -4.87
C SER A 17 3.74 -3.90 -4.60
N GLN A 18 3.10 -3.27 -5.58
CA GLN A 18 2.45 -1.98 -5.41
C GLN A 18 1.12 -2.15 -4.69
N PHE A 19 0.85 -1.27 -3.74
CA PHE A 19 -0.38 -1.23 -2.96
C PHE A 19 -0.78 0.21 -2.71
N PHE A 20 -2.04 0.43 -2.36
CA PHE A 20 -2.57 1.74 -2.05
C PHE A 20 -3.45 1.70 -0.79
N PHE A 21 -3.68 2.89 -0.26
CA PHE A 21 -4.62 3.13 0.82
C PHE A 21 -5.81 3.89 0.28
N THR A 22 -7.01 3.55 0.74
CA THR A 22 -8.17 4.42 0.52
C THR A 22 -8.28 5.42 1.66
N LEU A 23 -8.42 6.69 1.29
CA LEU A 23 -8.62 7.81 2.23
C LEU A 23 -10.12 8.04 2.51
N SER A 24 -11.00 7.56 1.63
CA SER A 24 -12.45 7.64 1.76
C SER A 24 -13.13 6.38 1.21
N PHE A 25 -14.46 6.38 1.20
CA PHE A 25 -15.28 5.30 0.66
C PHE A 25 -15.22 5.29 -0.88
N THR A 26 -14.79 4.17 -1.46
CA THR A 26 -14.50 4.02 -2.91
C THR A 26 -15.15 2.72 -3.47
N PRO A 27 -16.47 2.69 -3.68
CA PRO A 27 -17.19 1.51 -4.14
C PRO A 27 -16.80 1.06 -5.56
N GLU A 28 -16.28 1.97 -6.38
CA GLU A 28 -15.82 1.74 -7.75
C GLU A 28 -14.59 0.83 -7.84
N LEU A 29 -13.88 0.62 -6.73
CA LEU A 29 -12.71 -0.26 -6.62
C LEU A 29 -13.09 -1.70 -6.24
N GLN A 30 -14.36 -1.93 -5.88
CA GLN A 30 -14.85 -3.23 -5.44
C GLN A 30 -14.74 -4.28 -6.57
N ASN A 31 -14.27 -5.47 -6.22
CA ASN A 31 -14.02 -6.59 -7.15
C ASN A 31 -12.90 -6.33 -8.19
N LYS A 32 -12.19 -5.20 -8.11
CA LYS A 32 -11.06 -4.87 -9.03
C LYS A 32 -9.71 -5.05 -8.37
N HIS A 33 -9.63 -4.75 -7.07
CA HIS A 33 -8.40 -4.79 -6.30
C HIS A 33 -8.53 -5.79 -5.15
N THR A 34 -7.46 -6.56 -4.90
CA THR A 34 -7.42 -7.49 -3.78
C THR A 34 -7.20 -6.72 -2.48
N ILE A 35 -8.17 -6.77 -1.57
CA ILE A 35 -8.08 -6.18 -0.24
C ILE A 35 -7.33 -7.16 0.67
N PHE A 36 -6.28 -6.70 1.35
CA PHE A 36 -5.46 -7.55 2.22
C PHE A 36 -5.26 -6.99 3.63
N GLY A 37 -5.82 -5.83 3.94
CA GLY A 37 -5.73 -5.27 5.29
C GLY A 37 -6.47 -3.95 5.48
N GLU A 38 -6.37 -3.45 6.71
CA GLU A 38 -6.92 -2.16 7.12
C GLU A 38 -5.94 -1.42 8.03
N VAL A 39 -6.09 -0.09 8.08
CA VAL A 39 -5.32 0.78 8.98
C VAL A 39 -6.11 0.92 10.27
N THR A 40 -5.47 0.70 11.42
CA THR A 40 -6.16 0.64 12.72
C THR A 40 -5.67 1.70 13.70
N GLY A 41 -6.55 2.08 14.65
CA GLY A 41 -6.20 2.87 15.83
C GLY A 41 -5.58 4.24 15.53
N GLU A 42 -4.51 4.58 16.26
CA GLU A 42 -3.82 5.87 16.18
C GLU A 42 -3.17 6.16 14.82
N SER A 43 -2.99 5.13 13.98
CA SER A 43 -2.37 5.28 12.65
C SER A 43 -3.31 5.91 11.60
N ILE A 44 -4.60 6.03 11.91
CA ILE A 44 -5.58 6.74 11.05
C ILE A 44 -5.21 8.22 10.90
N TYR A 45 -4.67 8.87 11.94
CA TYR A 45 -4.22 10.27 11.84
C TYR A 45 -3.07 10.45 10.84
N SER A 46 -2.19 9.44 10.71
CA SER A 46 -1.14 9.46 9.70
C SER A 46 -1.71 9.34 8.28
N MET A 47 -2.81 8.61 8.10
CA MET A 47 -3.53 8.57 6.81
C MET A 47 -4.15 9.92 6.46
N LEU A 48 -4.79 10.60 7.42
CA LEU A 48 -5.37 11.93 7.17
C LEU A 48 -4.31 12.95 6.74
N LYS A 49 -3.10 12.87 7.30
CA LYS A 49 -1.96 13.71 6.86
C LYS A 49 -1.54 13.45 5.41
N LEU A 50 -1.78 12.25 4.87
CA LEU A 50 -1.50 11.95 3.46
C LEU A 50 -2.49 12.67 2.52
N GLU A 51 -3.72 12.91 2.98
CA GLU A 51 -4.75 13.65 2.22
C GLU A 51 -4.38 15.13 2.05
N GLU A 52 -3.65 15.70 3.00
CA GLU A 52 -3.23 17.11 3.00
C GLU A 52 -1.96 17.38 2.18
N ILE A 53 -1.40 16.36 1.52
CA ILE A 53 -0.15 16.49 0.76
C ILE A 53 -0.38 17.28 -0.53
N VAL A 54 0.49 18.26 -0.78
CA VAL A 54 0.48 19.01 -2.04
C VAL A 54 1.09 18.16 -3.15
N VAL A 55 0.31 17.95 -4.20
CA VAL A 55 0.67 17.20 -5.41
C VAL A 55 0.77 18.12 -6.62
N ASP A 56 1.49 17.66 -7.64
CA ASP A 56 1.56 18.34 -8.94
C ASP A 56 0.40 17.94 -9.88
N GLU A 57 0.51 18.32 -11.16
CA GLU A 57 -0.52 18.04 -12.18
C GLU A 57 -0.66 16.55 -12.56
N ASN A 58 0.27 15.70 -12.14
CA ASN A 58 0.26 14.25 -12.37
C ASN A 58 -0.08 13.46 -11.09
N ASP A 59 -0.64 14.14 -10.07
CA ASP A 59 -0.88 13.60 -8.73
C ASP A 59 0.40 13.12 -8.02
N GLU A 60 1.59 13.60 -8.44
CA GLU A 60 2.85 13.28 -7.78
C GLU A 60 3.11 14.25 -6.61
N PRO A 61 3.34 13.76 -5.39
CA PRO A 61 3.69 14.62 -4.26
C PRO A 61 4.96 15.42 -4.50
N HIS A 62 4.95 16.73 -4.22
CA HIS A 62 6.20 17.53 -4.24
C HIS A 62 7.24 17.01 -3.24
N TYR A 63 6.78 16.48 -2.11
CA TYR A 63 7.61 15.86 -1.09
C TYR A 63 7.05 14.47 -0.76
N PRO A 64 7.43 13.43 -1.52
CA PRO A 64 6.86 12.11 -1.36
C PRO A 64 7.15 11.52 0.03
N PRO A 65 6.11 11.06 0.76
CA PRO A 65 6.30 10.33 2.01
C PRO A 65 7.00 9.00 1.72
N ARG A 66 7.89 8.58 2.63
CA ARG A 66 8.71 7.37 2.45
C ARG A 66 8.44 6.36 3.56
N LEU A 67 8.33 5.09 3.19
CA LEU A 67 8.32 3.98 4.14
C LEU A 67 9.74 3.81 4.69
N ILE A 68 9.97 4.25 5.93
CA ILE A 68 11.30 4.19 6.55
C ILE A 68 11.66 2.76 6.97
N LYS A 69 10.72 2.04 7.57
CA LYS A 69 10.94 0.69 8.08
C LYS A 69 9.61 -0.06 8.27
N PRO A 70 9.47 -1.29 7.76
CA PRO A 70 8.39 -2.19 8.15
C PRO A 70 8.75 -2.95 9.44
N ILE A 71 7.78 -3.12 10.33
CA ILE A 71 7.90 -3.97 11.54
C ILE A 71 6.75 -4.96 11.52
N LEU A 72 7.07 -6.26 11.59
CA LEU A 72 6.08 -7.32 11.68
C LEU A 72 5.75 -7.57 13.16
N LEU A 73 4.56 -7.15 13.59
CA LEU A 73 4.12 -7.29 14.99
C LEU A 73 3.66 -8.73 15.30
N ASN A 74 2.99 -9.37 14.35
CA ASN A 74 2.52 -10.74 14.45
C ASN A 74 2.74 -11.45 13.11
N ASN A 75 3.45 -12.57 13.11
CA ASN A 75 3.68 -13.38 11.92
C ASN A 75 2.79 -14.64 11.95
N PRO A 76 1.67 -14.69 11.19
CA PRO A 76 0.84 -15.88 11.12
C PRO A 76 1.46 -17.01 10.28
N PHE A 77 2.55 -16.74 9.55
CA PHE A 77 3.21 -17.69 8.65
C PHE A 77 4.62 -18.03 9.16
N PHE A 78 4.73 -19.15 9.87
CA PHE A 78 6.01 -19.60 10.44
C PHE A 78 6.98 -20.16 9.40
N ASP A 79 6.49 -20.46 8.20
CA ASP A 79 7.20 -21.06 7.08
C ASP A 79 7.78 -20.03 6.10
N ILE A 80 7.42 -18.75 6.22
CA ILE A 80 7.98 -17.68 5.40
C ILE A 80 9.42 -17.40 5.84
N ILE A 81 10.36 -17.70 4.94
CA ILE A 81 11.79 -17.36 5.09
C ILE A 81 12.10 -16.19 4.15
N PRO A 82 12.46 -15.00 4.67
CA PRO A 82 12.83 -13.86 3.84
C PRO A 82 14.01 -14.20 2.93
N ARG A 83 13.92 -13.83 1.65
CA ARG A 83 15.05 -13.96 0.72
C ARG A 83 16.15 -12.97 1.15
N ILE A 84 17.29 -13.49 1.60
CA ILE A 84 18.47 -12.66 1.86
C ILE A 84 19.07 -12.25 0.52
N ILE A 85 18.74 -11.03 0.05
CA ILE A 85 19.46 -10.43 -1.07
C ILE A 85 20.72 -9.82 -0.47
N ARG A 86 21.87 -10.42 -0.75
CA ARG A 86 23.17 -9.83 -0.42
C ARG A 86 23.25 -8.50 -1.16
N THR A 87 23.06 -7.39 -0.45
CA THR A 87 23.19 -6.05 -1.02
C THR A 87 24.61 -5.94 -1.58
N GLY A 88 24.72 -5.93 -2.91
CA GLY A 88 25.97 -5.61 -3.58
C GLY A 88 26.40 -4.21 -3.13
N LYS A 89 27.71 -4.07 -2.89
CA LYS A 89 28.38 -2.80 -2.61
C LYS A 89 28.00 -1.72 -3.61
#